data_AF-A0A6G1QC11-F1
#
_entry.id   AF-A0A6G1QC11-F1
#
_cell.length_a   1.000
_cell.length_b   1.000
_cell.length_c   1.000
_cell.angle_alpha   90.00
_cell.angle_beta   90.00
_cell.angle_gamma   90.00
#
_symmetry.space_group_name_H-M   'P 1'
#
loop_
_entity.id
_entity.type
_entity.pdbx_description
1 polymer ?
#
loop_
_entity_poly.entity_id
_entity_poly.type
_entity_poly.pdbx_seq_one_letter_code
_entity_poly.pdbx_strand_id
1 'polypeptide(L)'
;MSLPEDDLTCPVCCDIFTDPVLLSCTHSFCRSCLKRCWDTGLRDCPVCRKRASKSSPLSNLALKNLCEALLQVRRQSSVVAEERMNCDLHGEKLKLFCQVDKQPICVVCQCSKLHKTHACSEIEEAALDCKDELTLSLKSLQDKVNCLKRIQRDSEDMLKYIKSQALETKRFIKSQFEQLHQVLYQEETARLAAVIKEEEEKIAGMKDKVKEHSAEVMSLTETISIIQEQLKEDNMVLLKNFKATQDSYSKQPSYCPDNPERFHISAEVVAMTTIGSGSHHWVVETGSNQDWLLGVASLSAPRNTEISARPENGFWTLCFRDGEFR
;
A
#
# COMPACT_ATOMS: atom_id res chain seq x y z
N MET A 1 -16.44 -46.81 6.19
CA MET A 1 -14.97 -46.77 6.21
C MET A 1 -14.47 -47.89 5.32
N SER A 2 -14.05 -47.57 4.10
CA SER A 2 -13.45 -48.53 3.17
C SER A 2 -11.95 -48.65 3.48
N LEU A 3 -11.50 -49.82 3.92
CA LEU A 3 -10.07 -50.14 3.94
C LEU A 3 -9.58 -50.19 2.48
N PRO A 4 -8.46 -49.55 2.13
CA PRO A 4 -7.85 -49.67 0.80
C PRO A 4 -7.60 -51.14 0.46
N GLU A 5 -7.93 -51.58 -0.76
CA GLU A 5 -7.69 -52.97 -1.20
C GLU A 5 -6.22 -53.37 -1.09
N ASP A 6 -5.31 -52.39 -1.21
CA ASP A 6 -3.86 -52.53 -1.07
C ASP A 6 -3.45 -53.13 0.29
N ASP A 7 -4.18 -52.86 1.38
CA ASP A 7 -3.90 -53.37 2.73
C ASP A 7 -4.20 -54.86 2.90
N LEU A 8 -4.90 -55.47 1.94
CA LEU A 8 -5.29 -56.88 1.93
C LEU A 8 -4.50 -57.72 0.91
N THR A 9 -3.46 -57.15 0.30
CA THR A 9 -2.64 -57.82 -0.71
C THR A 9 -1.33 -58.35 -0.15
N CYS A 10 -0.94 -59.54 -0.58
CA CYS A 10 0.33 -60.13 -0.22
C CYS A 10 1.48 -59.51 -1.02
N PRO A 11 2.55 -59.01 -0.39
CA PRO A 11 3.67 -58.38 -1.09
C PRO A 11 4.50 -59.30 -2.00
N VAL A 12 4.25 -60.61 -1.98
CA VAL A 12 5.00 -61.61 -2.75
C VAL A 12 4.25 -62.06 -3.99
N CYS A 13 2.94 -62.32 -3.89
CA CYS A 13 2.12 -62.70 -5.05
C CYS A 13 1.31 -61.54 -5.62
N CYS A 14 1.30 -60.38 -4.95
CA CYS A 14 0.52 -59.20 -5.31
C CYS A 14 -0.99 -59.51 -5.47
N ASP A 15 -1.48 -60.47 -4.69
CA ASP A 15 -2.87 -60.92 -4.70
C ASP A 15 -3.41 -60.96 -3.26
N ILE A 16 -4.74 -61.00 -3.10
CA ILE A 16 -5.41 -61.04 -1.80
C ILE A 16 -4.83 -62.17 -0.94
N PHE A 17 -4.56 -61.89 0.33
CA PHE A 17 -3.94 -62.88 1.21
C PHE A 17 -4.74 -64.20 1.27
N THR A 18 -4.05 -65.30 0.95
CA THR A 18 -4.56 -66.66 1.11
C THR A 18 -3.79 -67.34 2.25
N ASP A 19 -4.50 -67.67 3.33
CA ASP A 19 -3.93 -68.17 4.59
C ASP A 19 -2.76 -67.29 5.11
N PRO A 20 -3.02 -66.03 5.48
CA PRO A 20 -1.99 -65.10 5.91
C PRO A 20 -1.29 -65.54 7.19
N VAL A 21 0.03 -65.42 7.21
CA VAL A 21 0.90 -65.65 8.36
C VAL A 21 1.67 -64.39 8.72
N LEU A 22 1.84 -64.15 10.03
CA LEU A 22 2.50 -62.98 10.59
C LEU A 22 3.91 -63.33 11.07
N LEU A 23 4.90 -62.58 10.61
CA LEU A 23 6.27 -62.65 11.12
C LEU A 23 6.45 -61.77 12.37
N SER A 24 7.51 -62.03 13.15
CA SER A 24 7.87 -61.21 14.32
C SER A 24 8.24 -59.76 13.98
N CYS A 25 8.52 -59.47 12.70
CA CYS A 25 8.69 -58.13 12.17
C CYS A 25 7.37 -57.48 11.72
N THR A 26 6.24 -58.03 12.16
CA THR A 26 4.85 -57.58 11.91
C THR A 26 4.40 -57.57 10.45
N HIS A 27 5.20 -58.09 9.51
CA HIS A 27 4.79 -58.25 8.11
C HIS A 27 4.00 -59.55 7.92
N SER A 28 2.94 -59.47 7.11
CA SER A 28 2.09 -60.60 6.76
C SER A 28 2.35 -61.09 5.33
N PHE A 29 2.26 -62.40 5.11
CA PHE A 29 2.44 -63.06 3.81
C PHE A 29 1.47 -64.23 3.67
N CYS A 30 1.11 -64.65 2.45
CA CYS A 30 0.46 -65.95 2.28
C CYS A 30 1.41 -67.06 2.78
N ARG A 31 0.88 -68.07 3.48
CA ARG A 31 1.70 -69.19 4.00
C ARG A 31 2.52 -69.87 2.91
N SER A 32 1.93 -70.07 1.73
CA SER A 32 2.59 -70.63 0.55
C SER A 32 3.70 -69.73 0.01
N CYS A 33 3.46 -68.42 -0.05
CA CYS A 33 4.43 -67.44 -0.50
C CYS A 33 5.64 -67.38 0.43
N LEU A 34 5.41 -67.33 1.74
CA LEU A 34 6.48 -67.32 2.72
C LEU A 34 7.30 -68.62 2.69
N LYS A 35 6.64 -69.78 2.56
CA LYS A 35 7.32 -71.08 2.43
C LYS A 35 8.27 -71.07 1.23
N ARG A 36 7.79 -70.66 0.05
CA ARG A 36 8.60 -70.55 -1.16
C ARG A 36 9.80 -69.62 -1.00
N CYS A 37 9.66 -68.51 -0.29
CA CYS A 37 10.76 -67.58 0.00
C CYS A 37 11.78 -68.14 1.01
N TRP A 38 11.38 -69.04 1.89
CA TRP A 38 12.29 -69.66 2.87
C TRP A 38 12.98 -70.91 2.38
N ASP A 39 12.40 -71.58 1.38
CA ASP A 39 13.02 -72.72 0.71
C ASP A 39 14.31 -72.31 -0.06
N THR A 40 14.52 -71.01 -0.34
CA THR A 40 15.74 -70.47 -0.97
C THR A 40 16.91 -70.20 0.01
N GLY A 41 16.80 -70.63 1.27
CA GLY A 41 17.95 -70.84 2.17
C GLY A 41 18.09 -69.88 3.36
N LEU A 42 17.57 -68.64 3.30
CA LEU A 42 17.57 -67.71 4.43
C LEU A 42 16.15 -67.43 4.92
N ARG A 43 15.91 -67.66 6.22
CA ARG A 43 14.63 -67.37 6.89
C ARG A 43 14.51 -65.88 7.20
N ASP A 44 14.56 -65.04 6.18
CA ASP A 44 14.43 -63.60 6.32
C ASP A 44 13.04 -63.15 5.89
N CYS A 45 12.60 -62.01 6.41
CA CYS A 45 11.39 -61.36 5.92
C CYS A 45 11.61 -60.86 4.47
N PRO A 46 10.73 -61.19 3.51
CA PRO A 46 10.84 -60.70 2.12
C PRO A 46 10.83 -59.17 1.99
N VAL A 47 10.25 -58.45 2.96
CA VAL A 47 10.12 -56.98 2.91
C VAL A 47 11.28 -56.30 3.63
N CYS A 48 11.48 -56.57 4.92
CA CYS A 48 12.45 -55.85 5.74
C CYS A 48 13.77 -56.60 5.98
N ARG A 49 13.91 -57.81 5.43
CA ARG A 49 15.09 -58.70 5.57
C ARG A 49 15.47 -59.05 7.02
N LYS A 50 14.61 -58.75 8.00
CA LYS A 50 14.82 -59.16 9.40
C LYS A 50 14.70 -60.67 9.50
N ARG A 51 15.69 -61.31 10.15
CA ARG A 51 15.71 -62.75 10.38
C ARG A 51 14.52 -63.19 11.23
N ALA A 52 13.77 -64.15 10.71
CA ALA A 52 12.61 -64.71 11.38
C ALA A 52 13.01 -65.68 12.50
N SER A 53 12.10 -65.85 13.46
CA SER A 53 12.27 -66.81 14.56
C SER A 53 12.36 -68.25 14.04
N LYS A 54 12.97 -69.15 14.84
CA LYS A 54 12.96 -70.60 14.58
C LYS A 54 11.56 -71.22 14.75
N SER A 55 10.66 -70.56 15.48
CA SER A 55 9.26 -70.97 15.65
C SER A 55 8.46 -70.82 14.35
N SER A 56 7.41 -71.63 14.19
CA SER A 56 6.50 -71.51 13.05
C SER A 56 5.78 -70.14 13.07
N PRO A 57 5.57 -69.50 11.90
CA PRO A 57 4.77 -68.28 11.78
C PRO A 57 3.34 -68.50 12.25
N LEU A 58 2.83 -67.55 13.04
CA LEU A 58 1.45 -67.56 13.51
C LEU A 58 0.50 -67.16 12.38
N SER A 59 -0.67 -67.79 12.33
CA SER A 59 -1.73 -67.40 11.40
C SER A 59 -2.34 -66.06 11.81
N ASN A 60 -2.51 -65.14 10.86
CA ASN A 60 -3.22 -63.89 11.08
C ASN A 60 -4.71 -64.11 10.80
N LEU A 61 -5.43 -64.61 11.79
CA LEU A 61 -6.87 -64.94 11.66
C LEU A 61 -7.73 -63.71 11.33
N ALA A 62 -7.37 -62.54 11.87
CA ALA A 62 -8.08 -61.29 11.58
C ALA A 62 -7.97 -60.92 10.09
N LEU A 63 -6.76 -60.96 9.53
CA LEU A 63 -6.52 -60.68 8.11
C LEU A 63 -7.17 -61.75 7.21
N LYS A 64 -7.15 -63.02 7.63
CA LYS A 64 -7.82 -64.12 6.94
C LYS A 64 -9.33 -63.89 6.84
N ASN A 65 -9.99 -63.59 7.96
CA ASN A 65 -11.43 -63.34 8.00
C ASN A 65 -11.84 -62.15 7.13
N LEU A 66 -11.03 -61.08 7.10
CA LEU A 66 -11.27 -59.92 6.24
C LEU A 66 -11.16 -60.27 4.75
N CYS A 67 -10.13 -61.03 4.36
CA CYS A 67 -9.94 -61.46 2.98
C CYS A 67 -11.07 -62.40 2.52
N GLU A 68 -11.49 -63.34 3.36
CA GLU A 68 -12.59 -64.27 3.07
C GLU A 68 -13.93 -63.54 2.91
N ALA A 69 -14.22 -62.56 3.78
CA ALA A 69 -15.43 -61.74 3.66
C ALA A 69 -15.46 -60.94 2.34
N LEU A 70 -14.32 -60.39 1.92
CA LEU A 70 -14.20 -59.62 0.67
C LEU A 70 -14.41 -60.52 -0.57
N LEU A 71 -13.84 -61.72 -0.56
CA LEU A 71 -14.06 -62.72 -1.61
C LEU A 71 -15.52 -63.19 -1.68
N GLN A 72 -16.22 -63.26 -0.55
CA GLN A 72 -17.63 -63.64 -0.50
C GLN A 72 -18.55 -62.55 -1.08
N VAL A 73 -18.27 -61.28 -0.80
CA VAL A 73 -18.94 -60.14 -1.46
C VAL A 73 -18.72 -60.19 -2.98
N ARG A 74 -17.49 -60.49 -3.42
CA ARG A 74 -17.16 -60.61 -4.85
C ARG A 74 -17.94 -61.72 -5.57
N ARG A 75 -18.18 -62.85 -4.90
CA ARG A 75 -19.00 -63.96 -5.44
C ARG A 75 -20.47 -63.59 -5.54
N GLN A 76 -21.02 -62.86 -4.56
CA GLN A 76 -22.41 -62.40 -4.59
C GLN A 76 -22.65 -61.40 -5.73
N SER A 77 -21.69 -60.51 -6.00
CA SER A 77 -21.75 -59.58 -7.14
C SER A 77 -21.80 -60.28 -8.51
N SER A 78 -21.25 -61.50 -8.63
CA SER A 78 -21.24 -62.26 -9.89
C SER A 78 -22.60 -62.87 -10.23
N VAL A 79 -23.38 -63.30 -9.23
CA VAL A 79 -24.71 -63.90 -9.45
C VAL A 79 -25.74 -62.81 -9.79
N VAL A 80 -25.61 -61.63 -9.18
CA VAL A 80 -26.46 -60.46 -9.46
C VAL A 80 -26.26 -59.91 -10.88
N ALA A 81 -25.12 -60.19 -11.52
CA ALA A 81 -24.84 -59.74 -12.89
C ALA A 81 -25.65 -60.50 -13.96
N GLU A 82 -25.97 -61.79 -13.73
CA GLU A 82 -26.75 -62.59 -14.68
C GLU A 82 -28.25 -62.28 -14.61
N GLU A 83 -28.78 -61.94 -13.43
CA GLU A 83 -30.19 -61.51 -13.27
C GLU A 83 -30.46 -60.15 -13.92
N ARG A 84 -29.49 -59.23 -13.93
CA ARG A 84 -29.60 -57.89 -14.57
C ARG A 84 -29.68 -57.91 -16.10
N MET A 85 -29.46 -59.05 -16.73
CA MET A 85 -29.53 -59.21 -18.19
C MET A 85 -30.94 -59.58 -18.68
N ASN A 86 -31.87 -59.84 -17.75
CA ASN A 86 -33.24 -60.25 -18.06
C ASN A 86 -34.22 -59.11 -17.78
N CYS A 87 -35.33 -59.10 -18.51
CA CYS A 87 -36.40 -58.15 -18.33
C CYS A 87 -37.21 -58.51 -17.09
N ASP A 88 -37.31 -57.57 -16.15
CA ASP A 88 -38.07 -57.76 -14.89
C ASP A 88 -39.55 -58.11 -15.11
N LEU A 89 -40.13 -57.65 -16.23
CA LEU A 89 -41.55 -57.88 -16.54
C LEU A 89 -41.82 -59.23 -17.22
N HIS A 90 -40.86 -59.76 -17.98
CA HIS A 90 -41.09 -60.90 -18.87
C HIS A 90 -40.13 -62.07 -18.61
N GLY A 91 -39.11 -61.90 -17.77
CA GLY A 91 -38.06 -62.90 -17.53
C GLY A 91 -37.14 -63.18 -18.74
N GLU A 92 -37.40 -62.51 -19.87
CA GLU A 92 -36.68 -62.70 -21.13
C GLU A 92 -35.43 -61.85 -21.23
N LYS A 93 -34.40 -62.35 -21.93
CA LYS A 93 -33.14 -61.63 -22.12
C LYS A 93 -33.39 -60.27 -22.80
N LEU A 94 -32.79 -59.22 -22.23
CA LEU A 94 -32.73 -57.90 -22.84
C LEU A 94 -31.81 -57.98 -24.07
N LYS A 95 -32.36 -57.69 -25.25
CA LYS A 95 -31.64 -57.78 -26.54
C LYS A 95 -31.78 -56.54 -27.41
N LEU A 96 -32.75 -55.67 -27.10
CA LEU A 96 -33.05 -54.47 -27.85
C LEU A 96 -32.88 -53.24 -26.95
N PHE A 97 -32.65 -52.08 -27.55
CA PHE A 97 -32.58 -50.80 -26.85
C PHE A 97 -33.64 -49.86 -27.40
N CYS A 98 -34.51 -49.35 -26.53
CA CYS A 98 -35.51 -48.36 -26.91
C CYS A 98 -34.83 -46.98 -26.98
N GLN A 99 -34.78 -46.38 -28.17
CA GLN A 99 -34.11 -45.09 -28.38
C GLN A 99 -34.87 -43.91 -27.75
N VAL A 100 -36.19 -44.05 -27.56
CA VAL A 100 -37.06 -43.03 -26.98
C VAL A 100 -36.91 -43.01 -25.46
N ASP A 101 -37.05 -44.17 -24.83
CA ASP A 101 -37.02 -44.31 -23.36
C ASP A 101 -35.60 -44.50 -22.81
N LYS A 102 -34.60 -44.63 -23.69
CA LYS A 102 -33.18 -44.79 -23.38
C LYS A 102 -32.88 -45.94 -22.41
N GLN A 103 -33.53 -47.09 -22.64
CA GLN A 103 -33.39 -48.27 -21.80
C GLN A 103 -33.36 -49.57 -22.62
N PRO A 104 -32.65 -50.61 -22.15
CA PRO A 104 -32.70 -51.93 -22.74
C PRO A 104 -34.06 -52.59 -22.49
N ILE A 105 -34.60 -53.27 -23.51
CA ILE A 105 -35.88 -53.99 -23.46
C ILE A 105 -35.72 -55.41 -24.05
N CYS A 106 -36.62 -56.33 -23.69
CA CYS A 106 -36.69 -57.64 -24.33
C CYS A 106 -37.58 -57.58 -25.59
N VAL A 107 -37.56 -58.65 -26.39
CA VAL A 107 -38.36 -58.77 -27.62
C VAL A 107 -39.87 -58.74 -27.36
N VAL A 108 -40.31 -59.18 -26.18
CA VAL A 108 -41.73 -59.13 -25.78
C VAL A 108 -42.16 -57.69 -25.49
N CYS A 109 -41.30 -56.90 -24.84
CA CYS A 109 -41.53 -55.48 -24.60
C CYS A 109 -41.72 -54.68 -25.90
N GLN A 110 -40.96 -55.00 -26.96
CA GLN A 110 -41.06 -54.32 -28.26
C GLN A 110 -42.47 -54.48 -28.87
N CYS A 111 -43.05 -55.68 -28.78
CA CYS A 111 -44.39 -55.98 -29.29
C CYS A 111 -45.53 -55.48 -28.36
N SER A 112 -45.19 -55.09 -27.13
CA SER A 112 -46.16 -54.55 -26.16
C SER A 112 -46.65 -53.17 -26.59
N LYS A 113 -47.82 -52.76 -26.10
CA LYS A 113 -48.37 -51.42 -26.35
C LYS A 113 -47.43 -50.28 -25.89
N LEU A 114 -46.47 -50.55 -25.01
CA LEU A 114 -45.56 -49.55 -24.43
C LEU A 114 -44.47 -49.11 -25.41
N HIS A 115 -43.93 -50.03 -26.23
CA HIS A 115 -42.81 -49.72 -27.14
C HIS A 115 -43.15 -49.99 -28.62
N LYS A 116 -44.40 -50.35 -28.94
CA LYS A 116 -44.85 -50.70 -30.30
C LYS A 116 -44.49 -49.67 -31.37
N THR A 117 -44.43 -48.39 -31.01
CA THR A 117 -44.13 -47.27 -31.92
C THR A 117 -42.75 -46.67 -31.69
N HIS A 118 -41.96 -47.18 -30.74
CA HIS A 118 -40.63 -46.63 -30.44
C HIS A 118 -39.58 -47.24 -31.37
N ALA A 119 -38.67 -46.41 -31.85
CA ALA A 119 -37.50 -46.89 -32.56
C ALA A 119 -36.63 -47.73 -31.61
N CYS A 120 -36.34 -48.96 -32.01
CA CYS A 120 -35.53 -49.89 -31.23
C CYS A 120 -34.41 -50.43 -32.12
N SER A 121 -33.20 -50.46 -31.57
CA SER A 121 -32.02 -51.06 -32.20
C SER A 121 -31.57 -52.27 -31.41
N GLU A 122 -30.71 -53.10 -32.00
CA GLU A 122 -30.04 -54.14 -31.22
C GLU A 122 -29.12 -53.52 -30.16
N ILE A 123 -28.96 -54.20 -29.03
CA ILE A 123 -28.17 -53.68 -27.91
C ILE A 123 -26.72 -53.37 -28.32
N GLU A 124 -26.11 -54.20 -29.18
CA GLU A 124 -24.73 -53.98 -29.60
C GLU A 124 -24.57 -52.71 -30.46
N GLU A 125 -25.50 -52.48 -31.39
CA GLU A 125 -25.53 -51.26 -32.23
C GLU A 125 -25.79 -50.02 -31.39
N ALA A 126 -26.83 -50.05 -30.54
CA ALA A 126 -27.14 -48.94 -29.65
C ALA A 126 -26.01 -48.66 -28.65
N ALA A 127 -25.28 -49.70 -28.21
CA ALA A 127 -24.14 -49.54 -27.33
C ALA A 127 -22.97 -48.85 -28.03
N LEU A 128 -22.76 -49.07 -29.33
CA LEU A 128 -21.76 -48.34 -30.11
C LEU A 128 -22.14 -46.87 -30.21
N ASP A 129 -23.37 -46.56 -30.60
CA ASP A 129 -23.86 -45.17 -30.70
C ASP A 129 -23.77 -44.44 -29.36
N CYS A 130 -24.17 -45.10 -28.26
CA CYS A 130 -24.06 -44.53 -26.91
C CYS A 130 -22.61 -44.29 -26.51
N LYS A 131 -21.69 -45.20 -26.87
CA LYS A 131 -20.25 -45.03 -26.60
C LYS A 131 -19.69 -43.84 -27.37
N ASP A 132 -20.08 -43.65 -28.63
CA ASP A 132 -19.63 -42.53 -29.45
C ASP A 132 -20.16 -41.19 -28.90
N GLU A 133 -21.44 -41.11 -28.54
CA GLU A 133 -22.04 -39.91 -27.94
C GLU A 133 -21.36 -39.55 -26.59
N LEU A 134 -21.12 -40.55 -25.75
CA LEU A 134 -20.40 -40.37 -24.49
C LEU A 134 -18.94 -39.98 -24.71
N THR A 135 -18.28 -40.52 -25.73
CA THR A 135 -16.88 -40.17 -26.07
C THR A 135 -16.77 -38.73 -26.56
N LEU A 136 -17.71 -38.26 -27.39
CA LEU A 136 -17.80 -36.86 -27.81
C LEU A 136 -18.05 -35.93 -26.62
N SER A 137 -18.98 -36.30 -25.75
CA SER A 137 -19.29 -35.54 -24.54
C SER A 137 -18.10 -35.48 -23.59
N LEU A 138 -17.41 -36.60 -23.39
CA LEU A 138 -16.20 -36.69 -22.57
C LEU A 138 -15.11 -35.77 -23.11
N LYS A 139 -14.84 -35.81 -24.42
CA LYS A 139 -13.86 -34.93 -25.07
C LYS A 139 -14.21 -33.45 -24.88
N SER A 140 -15.49 -33.09 -25.09
CA SER A 140 -15.97 -31.72 -24.87
C SER A 140 -15.77 -31.24 -23.44
N LEU A 141 -16.05 -32.10 -22.44
CA LEU A 141 -15.86 -31.78 -21.04
C LEU A 141 -14.36 -31.66 -20.69
N GLN A 142 -13.52 -32.54 -21.22
CA GLN A 142 -12.06 -32.45 -21.06
C GLN A 142 -11.51 -31.13 -21.63
N ASP A 143 -11.96 -30.72 -22.81
CA ASP A 143 -11.58 -29.45 -23.42
C ASP A 143 -12.03 -28.25 -22.57
N LYS A 144 -13.25 -28.29 -22.03
CA LYS A 144 -13.77 -27.26 -21.10
C LYS A 144 -12.92 -27.17 -19.84
N VAL A 145 -12.55 -28.30 -19.23
CA VAL A 145 -11.68 -28.33 -18.05
C VAL A 145 -10.31 -27.73 -18.36
N ASN A 146 -9.71 -28.06 -19.50
CA ASN A 146 -8.42 -27.49 -19.90
C ASN A 146 -8.51 -25.98 -20.14
N CYS A 147 -9.61 -25.51 -20.75
CA CYS A 147 -9.88 -24.09 -20.95
C CYS A 147 -10.00 -23.36 -19.59
N LEU A 148 -10.80 -23.88 -18.66
CA LEU A 148 -10.98 -23.31 -17.33
C LEU A 148 -9.66 -23.27 -16.55
N LYS A 149 -8.82 -24.32 -16.63
CA LYS A 149 -7.48 -24.32 -16.03
C LYS A 149 -6.55 -23.27 -16.62
N ARG A 150 -6.68 -22.92 -17.91
CA ARG A 150 -5.91 -21.82 -18.52
C ARG A 150 -6.40 -20.47 -17.99
N ILE A 151 -7.72 -20.24 -18.02
CA ILE A 151 -8.32 -19.00 -17.50
C ILE A 151 -7.96 -18.78 -16.03
N GLN A 152 -7.97 -19.85 -15.22
CA GLN A 152 -7.57 -19.77 -13.82
C GLN A 152 -6.13 -19.29 -13.66
N ARG A 153 -5.17 -19.87 -14.40
CA ARG A 153 -3.76 -19.44 -14.37
C ARG A 153 -3.60 -18.00 -14.81
N ASP A 154 -4.23 -17.62 -15.92
CA ASP A 154 -4.16 -16.25 -16.45
C ASP A 154 -4.73 -15.24 -15.43
N SER A 155 -5.81 -15.62 -14.72
CA SER A 155 -6.41 -14.81 -13.66
C SER A 155 -5.48 -14.68 -12.44
N GLU A 156 -4.82 -15.77 -12.03
CA GLU A 156 -3.85 -15.76 -10.94
C GLU A 156 -2.64 -14.87 -11.26
N ASP A 157 -2.16 -14.88 -12.51
CA ASP A 157 -1.07 -14.02 -12.94
C ASP A 157 -1.49 -12.55 -13.03
N MET A 158 -2.73 -12.27 -13.46
CA MET A 158 -3.30 -10.93 -13.42
C MET A 158 -3.39 -10.39 -11.99
N LEU A 159 -3.79 -11.22 -11.01
CA LEU A 159 -3.82 -10.82 -9.61
C LEU A 159 -2.42 -10.47 -9.07
N LYS A 160 -1.39 -11.23 -9.46
CA LYS A 160 0.00 -10.91 -9.09
C LYS A 160 0.42 -9.58 -9.71
N TYR A 161 0.12 -9.36 -10.99
CA TYR A 161 0.44 -8.12 -11.69
C TYR A 161 -0.21 -6.90 -11.02
N ILE A 162 -1.51 -6.96 -10.74
CA ILE A 162 -2.25 -5.87 -10.08
C ILE A 162 -1.62 -5.52 -8.72
N LYS A 163 -1.23 -6.53 -7.93
CA LYS A 163 -0.55 -6.31 -6.63
C LYS A 163 0.81 -5.64 -6.80
N SER A 164 1.62 -6.11 -7.75
CA SER A 164 2.94 -5.52 -8.02
C SER A 164 2.82 -4.08 -8.51
N GLN A 165 1.92 -3.81 -9.44
CA GLN A 165 1.65 -2.47 -9.96
C GLN A 165 1.23 -1.52 -8.83
N ALA A 166 0.27 -1.92 -7.99
CA ALA A 166 -0.17 -1.08 -6.86
C ALA A 166 0.98 -0.75 -5.89
N LEU A 167 1.86 -1.71 -5.62
CA LEU A 167 3.02 -1.49 -4.75
C LEU A 167 4.05 -0.54 -5.38
N GLU A 168 4.30 -0.66 -6.68
CA GLU A 168 5.18 0.23 -7.43
C GLU A 168 4.63 1.65 -7.49
N THR A 169 3.36 1.82 -7.81
CA THR A 169 2.70 3.14 -7.81
C THR A 169 2.76 3.77 -6.42
N LYS A 170 2.53 3.00 -5.35
CA LYS A 170 2.67 3.49 -3.97
C LYS A 170 4.10 3.95 -3.66
N ARG A 171 5.12 3.20 -4.11
CA ARG A 171 6.54 3.58 -3.95
C ARG A 171 6.86 4.85 -4.73
N PHE A 172 6.37 4.95 -5.97
CA PHE A 172 6.57 6.12 -6.81
C PHE A 172 5.94 7.38 -6.20
N ILE A 173 4.68 7.31 -5.75
CA ILE A 173 4.03 8.44 -5.09
C ILE A 173 4.85 8.90 -3.87
N LYS A 174 5.29 7.96 -3.03
CA LYS A 174 6.12 8.30 -1.86
C LYS A 174 7.42 9.02 -2.25
N SER A 175 8.13 8.54 -3.27
CA SER A 175 9.40 9.15 -3.68
C SER A 175 9.21 10.54 -4.28
N GLN A 176 8.10 10.81 -4.97
CA GLN A 176 7.76 12.14 -5.46
C GLN A 176 7.52 13.13 -4.30
N PHE A 177 6.78 12.71 -3.27
CA PHE A 177 6.57 13.55 -2.09
C PHE A 177 7.84 13.77 -1.27
N GLU A 178 8.72 12.79 -1.19
CA GLU A 178 10.01 12.95 -0.51
C GLU A 178 10.91 13.97 -1.21
N GLN A 179 10.94 13.98 -2.54
CA GLN A 179 11.61 15.03 -3.32
C GLN A 179 11.00 16.41 -3.06
N LEU A 180 9.66 16.50 -3.01
CA LEU A 180 8.98 17.76 -2.72
C LEU A 180 9.33 18.28 -1.32
N HIS A 181 9.31 17.41 -0.30
CA HIS A 181 9.70 17.78 1.06
C HIS A 181 11.14 18.28 1.13
N GLN A 182 12.07 17.64 0.39
CA GLN A 182 13.46 18.08 0.35
C GLN A 182 13.60 19.49 -0.24
N VAL A 183 12.89 19.79 -1.33
CA VAL A 183 12.89 21.13 -1.94
C VAL A 183 12.30 22.16 -0.97
N LEU A 184 11.18 21.85 -0.33
CA LEU A 184 10.55 22.75 0.65
C LEU A 184 11.47 23.05 1.84
N TYR A 185 12.14 22.03 2.37
CA TYR A 185 13.09 22.19 3.47
C TYR A 185 14.29 23.06 3.08
N GLN A 186 14.83 22.87 1.87
CA GLN A 186 15.92 23.70 1.36
C GLN A 186 15.49 25.16 1.21
N GLU A 187 14.30 25.41 0.66
CA GLU A 187 13.76 26.75 0.49
C GLU A 187 13.48 27.45 1.84
N GLU A 188 12.89 26.73 2.79
CA GLU A 188 12.68 27.23 4.16
C GLU A 188 14.02 27.63 4.81
N THR A 189 15.01 26.75 4.75
CA THR A 189 16.34 27.00 5.29
C THR A 189 17.00 28.22 4.64
N ALA A 190 16.88 28.35 3.31
CA ALA A 190 17.43 29.50 2.58
C ALA A 190 16.76 30.83 3.00
N ARG A 191 15.43 30.82 3.19
CA ARG A 191 14.68 32.01 3.65
C ARG A 191 15.04 32.41 5.07
N LEU A 192 15.15 31.43 5.98
CA LEU A 192 15.58 31.68 7.35
C LEU A 192 17.01 32.27 7.39
N ALA A 193 17.92 31.72 6.59
CA ALA A 193 19.28 32.26 6.48
C ALA A 193 19.30 33.71 5.94
N ALA A 194 18.44 34.04 4.98
CA ALA A 194 18.32 35.40 4.47
C ALA A 194 17.85 36.39 5.55
N VAL A 195 16.88 35.99 6.39
CA VAL A 195 16.39 36.80 7.51
C VAL A 195 17.49 37.04 8.55
N ILE A 196 18.24 35.99 8.93
CA ILE A 196 19.36 36.12 9.87
C ILE A 196 20.40 37.10 9.33
N LYS A 197 20.75 36.99 8.05
CA LYS A 197 21.69 37.91 7.41
C LYS A 197 21.19 39.36 7.41
N GLU A 198 19.92 39.57 7.08
CA GLU A 198 19.30 40.91 7.12
C GLU A 198 19.32 41.49 8.54
N GLU A 199 19.02 40.69 9.56
CA GLU A 199 19.11 41.09 10.97
C GLU A 199 20.54 41.51 11.34
N GLU A 200 21.54 40.71 10.99
CA GLU A 200 22.96 41.01 11.25
C GLU A 200 23.40 42.32 10.59
N GLU A 201 23.02 42.54 9.32
CA GLU A 201 23.33 43.77 8.58
C GLU A 201 22.65 45.00 9.22
N LYS A 202 21.38 44.89 9.63
CA LYS A 202 20.65 45.97 10.32
C LYS A 202 21.25 46.28 11.69
N ILE A 203 21.60 45.26 12.48
CA ILE A 203 22.26 45.44 13.77
C ILE A 203 23.61 46.13 13.60
N ALA A 204 24.41 45.72 12.60
CA ALA A 204 25.68 46.36 12.30
C ALA A 204 25.49 47.84 11.95
N GLY A 205 24.55 48.14 11.04
CA GLY A 205 24.22 49.52 10.67
C GLY A 205 23.75 50.37 11.87
N MET A 206 22.93 49.79 12.76
CA MET A 206 22.49 50.48 13.98
C MET A 206 23.63 50.73 14.95
N LYS A 207 24.56 49.78 15.12
CA LYS A 207 25.76 49.96 15.96
C LYS A 207 26.62 51.11 15.47
N ASP A 208 26.77 51.27 14.16
CA ASP A 208 27.56 52.37 13.61
C ASP A 208 26.87 53.73 13.82
N LYS A 209 25.55 53.81 13.64
CA LYS A 209 24.76 55.02 14.01
C LYS A 209 24.86 55.36 15.49
N VAL A 210 24.81 54.36 16.37
CA VAL A 210 24.98 54.56 17.82
C VAL A 210 26.37 55.14 18.14
N LYS A 211 27.43 54.68 17.48
CA LYS A 211 28.77 55.25 17.66
C LYS A 211 28.83 56.70 17.18
N GLU A 212 28.23 57.00 16.03
CA GLU A 212 28.16 58.37 15.49
C GLU A 212 27.46 59.31 16.47
N HIS A 213 26.25 58.95 16.92
CA HIS A 213 25.51 59.74 17.91
C HIS A 213 26.27 59.86 19.23
N SER A 214 26.95 58.81 19.69
CA SER A 214 27.76 58.88 20.91
C SER A 214 28.91 59.89 20.77
N ALA A 215 29.57 59.95 19.60
CA ALA A 215 30.63 60.93 19.35
C ALA A 215 30.09 62.36 19.30
N GLU A 216 28.92 62.55 18.70
CA GLU A 216 28.23 63.84 18.67
C GLU A 216 27.82 64.30 20.07
N VAL A 217 27.22 63.42 20.88
CA VAL A 217 26.89 63.69 22.29
C VAL A 217 28.14 64.09 23.07
N MET A 218 29.27 63.41 22.89
CA MET A 218 30.52 63.78 23.55
C MET A 218 30.99 65.18 23.16
N SER A 219 30.97 65.50 21.86
CA SER A 219 31.35 66.83 21.36
C SER A 219 30.45 67.95 21.89
N LEU A 220 29.12 67.71 21.90
CA LEU A 220 28.14 68.62 22.47
C LEU A 220 28.37 68.82 23.97
N THR A 221 28.63 67.75 24.71
CA THR A 221 28.88 67.79 26.16
C THR A 221 30.15 68.58 26.50
N GLU A 222 31.22 68.41 25.71
CA GLU A 222 32.45 69.18 25.87
C GLU A 222 32.20 70.68 25.62
N THR A 223 31.47 71.00 24.55
CA THR A 223 31.10 72.39 24.22
C THR A 223 30.26 73.03 25.34
N ILE A 224 29.27 72.31 25.87
CA ILE A 224 28.45 72.76 27.01
C ILE A 224 29.33 73.01 28.23
N SER A 225 30.29 72.13 28.52
CA SER A 225 31.20 72.25 29.67
C SER A 225 32.06 73.52 29.56
N ILE A 226 32.60 73.81 28.38
CA ILE A 226 33.38 75.05 28.12
C ILE A 226 32.51 76.29 28.37
N ILE A 227 31.27 76.30 27.88
CA ILE A 227 30.34 77.42 28.08
C ILE A 227 30.01 77.58 29.58
N GLN A 228 29.73 76.48 30.28
CA GLN A 228 29.44 76.50 31.71
C GLN A 228 30.61 76.99 32.56
N GLU A 229 31.85 76.70 32.18
CA GLU A 229 33.04 77.16 32.88
C GLU A 229 33.27 78.66 32.66
N GLN A 230 33.16 79.15 31.41
CA GLN A 230 33.26 80.58 31.13
C GLN A 230 32.19 81.42 31.81
N LEU A 231 30.97 80.90 31.95
CA LEU A 231 29.89 81.58 32.68
C LEU A 231 30.20 81.81 34.17
N LYS A 232 31.20 81.10 34.74
CA LYS A 232 31.65 81.27 36.13
C LYS A 232 32.84 82.22 36.26
N GLU A 233 33.45 82.65 35.16
CA GLU A 233 34.62 83.53 35.16
C GLU A 233 34.23 85.01 35.39
N ASP A 234 35.21 85.84 35.76
CA ASP A 234 35.02 87.28 35.89
C ASP A 234 34.63 87.93 34.55
N ASN A 235 33.81 88.99 34.63
CA ASN A 235 33.26 89.70 33.45
C ASN A 235 34.31 90.08 32.40
N MET A 236 35.51 90.46 32.84
CA MET A 236 36.62 90.85 31.95
C MET A 236 37.22 89.67 31.17
N VAL A 237 37.22 88.46 31.73
CA VAL A 237 37.74 87.24 31.11
C VAL A 237 36.70 86.65 30.16
N LEU A 238 35.44 86.58 30.60
CA LEU A 238 34.31 86.19 29.76
C LEU A 238 34.22 87.05 28.49
N LEU A 239 34.30 88.37 28.61
CA LEU A 239 34.22 89.27 27.44
C LEU A 239 35.40 89.11 26.46
N LYS A 240 36.59 88.76 26.94
CA LYS A 240 37.75 88.48 26.09
C LYS A 240 37.59 87.17 25.31
N ASN A 241 36.98 86.16 25.93
CA ASN A 241 36.88 84.82 25.38
C ASN A 241 35.55 84.57 24.63
N PHE A 242 34.55 85.43 24.83
CA PHE A 242 33.18 85.27 24.31
C PHE A 242 33.12 84.97 22.81
N LYS A 243 33.90 85.70 22.00
CA LYS A 243 33.90 85.54 20.54
C LYS A 243 34.42 84.17 20.11
N ALA A 244 35.46 83.67 20.76
CA ALA A 244 36.04 82.36 20.44
C ALA A 244 35.07 81.21 20.78
N THR A 245 34.32 81.35 21.88
CA THR A 245 33.29 80.38 22.29
C THR A 245 32.06 80.46 21.40
N GLN A 246 31.67 81.67 20.99
CA GLN A 246 30.60 81.89 20.04
C GLN A 246 30.85 81.20 18.70
N ASP A 247 32.07 81.31 18.19
CA ASP A 247 32.47 80.67 16.94
C ASP A 247 32.56 79.13 17.05
N SER A 248 32.67 78.57 18.27
CA SER A 248 32.74 77.12 18.47
C SER A 248 31.37 76.44 18.44
N TYR A 249 30.35 77.00 19.12
CA TYR A 249 29.01 76.42 19.10
C TYR A 249 28.22 76.78 17.82
N SER A 250 28.53 77.91 17.17
CA SER A 250 27.85 78.32 15.91
C SER A 250 28.20 77.42 14.71
N LYS A 251 29.20 76.54 14.84
CA LYS A 251 29.61 75.58 13.79
C LYS A 251 28.96 74.20 13.93
N GLN A 252 28.15 73.96 14.98
CA GLN A 252 27.49 72.67 15.13
C GLN A 252 26.34 72.53 14.12
N PRO A 253 26.31 71.43 13.34
CA PRO A 253 25.25 71.21 12.37
C PRO A 253 23.91 70.99 13.09
N SER A 254 22.87 71.74 12.69
CA SER A 254 21.50 71.45 13.10
C SER A 254 20.93 70.38 12.17
N TYR A 255 21.18 69.10 12.44
CA TYR A 255 20.52 68.03 11.69
C TYR A 255 19.95 67.00 12.66
N CYS A 256 18.64 66.78 12.59
CA CYS A 256 18.06 65.56 13.13
C CYS A 256 18.50 64.40 12.23
N PRO A 257 18.93 63.25 12.79
CA PRO A 257 19.39 62.15 11.97
C PRO A 257 18.28 61.60 11.08
N ASP A 258 18.63 61.32 9.82
CA ASP A 258 17.74 60.76 8.82
C ASP A 258 17.37 59.31 9.20
N ASN A 259 16.07 59.04 9.34
CA ASN A 259 15.54 57.72 9.67
C ASN A 259 14.80 57.14 8.45
N PRO A 260 15.37 56.16 7.73
CA PRO A 260 14.76 55.58 6.53
C PRO A 260 13.44 54.83 6.79
N GLU A 261 13.13 54.51 8.06
CA GLU A 261 11.85 53.92 8.47
C GLU A 261 10.77 54.96 8.81
N ARG A 262 11.10 56.26 8.83
CA ARG A 262 10.20 57.35 9.23
C ARG A 262 9.86 58.22 8.04
N PHE A 263 8.58 58.42 7.78
CA PHE A 263 8.14 59.50 6.90
C PHE A 263 8.28 60.82 7.66
N HIS A 264 8.86 61.85 7.03
CA HIS A 264 9.05 63.18 7.65
C HIS A 264 7.71 63.85 8.06
N ILE A 265 6.58 63.31 7.63
CA ILE A 265 5.27 63.97 7.55
C ILE A 265 4.35 63.55 8.70
N SER A 266 4.47 62.34 9.25
CA SER A 266 3.55 61.80 10.25
C SER A 266 4.10 60.54 10.93
N ALA A 267 3.49 60.14 12.05
CA ALA A 267 3.88 58.99 12.89
C ALA A 267 3.61 57.61 12.23
N GLU A 268 3.84 57.51 10.94
CA GLU A 268 3.57 56.34 10.11
C GLU A 268 4.86 55.50 9.99
N VAL A 269 4.72 54.19 10.20
CA VAL A 269 5.82 53.22 10.16
C VAL A 269 5.54 52.20 9.08
N VAL A 270 6.56 51.83 8.30
CA VAL A 270 6.43 50.78 7.29
C VAL A 270 6.22 49.43 7.97
N ALA A 271 5.00 48.90 7.90
CA ALA A 271 4.67 47.61 8.50
C ALA A 271 5.21 46.41 7.69
N MET A 272 5.46 46.58 6.39
CA MET A 272 5.93 45.52 5.50
C MET A 272 6.63 46.11 4.27
N THR A 273 7.77 45.55 3.88
CA THR A 273 8.72 46.19 2.96
C THR A 273 8.47 45.91 1.48
N THR A 274 7.79 44.82 1.10
CA THR A 274 7.54 44.48 -0.30
C THR A 274 6.31 43.59 -0.50
N ILE A 275 5.47 43.94 -1.48
CA ILE A 275 4.28 43.19 -1.87
C ILE A 275 4.47 42.78 -3.34
N GLY A 276 4.44 41.48 -3.62
CA GLY A 276 4.49 40.95 -4.99
C GLY A 276 3.14 41.03 -5.71
N SER A 277 3.09 40.64 -6.99
CA SER A 277 1.81 40.57 -7.73
C SER A 277 0.83 39.59 -7.07
N GLY A 278 -0.42 39.99 -6.88
CA GLY A 278 -1.46 39.15 -6.29
C GLY A 278 -2.52 39.94 -5.54
N SER A 279 -3.47 39.24 -4.91
CA SER A 279 -4.43 39.83 -3.99
C SER A 279 -3.90 39.68 -2.56
N HIS A 280 -3.88 40.78 -1.82
CA HIS A 280 -3.36 40.83 -0.46
C HIS A 280 -4.44 41.35 0.48
N HIS A 281 -4.45 40.86 1.72
CA HIS A 281 -5.46 41.20 2.72
C HIS A 281 -4.79 41.46 4.07
N TRP A 282 -5.25 42.50 4.77
CA TRP A 282 -4.80 42.86 6.10
C TRP A 282 -5.99 43.06 7.02
N VAL A 283 -5.83 42.64 8.29
CA VAL A 283 -6.70 42.99 9.40
C VAL A 283 -5.89 43.92 10.30
N VAL A 284 -6.41 45.12 10.55
CA VAL A 284 -5.72 46.14 11.33
C VAL A 284 -6.59 46.54 12.52
N GLU A 285 -6.02 46.47 13.72
CA GLU A 285 -6.67 46.90 14.96
C GLU A 285 -6.24 48.34 15.28
N THR A 286 -7.19 49.28 15.21
CA THR A 286 -6.92 50.71 15.43
C THR A 286 -7.15 51.16 16.88
N GLY A 287 -7.64 50.25 17.73
CA GLY A 287 -7.98 50.54 19.13
C GLY A 287 -8.96 51.70 19.28
N SER A 288 -8.71 52.59 20.23
CA SER A 288 -9.48 53.83 20.44
C SER A 288 -9.01 55.02 19.60
N ASN A 289 -8.03 54.83 18.71
CA ASN A 289 -7.47 55.92 17.91
C ASN A 289 -8.44 56.35 16.81
N GLN A 290 -8.79 57.64 16.78
CA GLN A 290 -9.72 58.25 15.84
C GLN A 290 -9.00 59.07 14.74
N ASP A 291 -7.67 59.04 14.71
CA ASP A 291 -6.86 59.66 13.66
C ASP A 291 -5.77 58.68 13.19
N TRP A 292 -5.98 58.12 12.00
CA TRP A 292 -5.02 57.18 11.41
C TRP A 292 -5.02 57.23 9.88
N LEU A 293 -3.87 56.85 9.31
CA LEU A 293 -3.65 56.66 7.88
C LEU A 293 -3.09 55.24 7.66
N LEU A 294 -3.67 54.49 6.73
CA LEU A 294 -3.22 53.14 6.39
C LEU A 294 -3.17 52.98 4.87
N GLY A 295 -2.09 52.45 4.33
CA GLY A 295 -2.00 52.22 2.90
C GLY A 295 -0.70 51.63 2.42
N VAL A 296 -0.52 51.67 1.11
CA VAL A 296 0.69 51.24 0.43
C VAL A 296 1.40 52.44 -0.19
N ALA A 297 2.73 52.42 -0.13
CA ALA A 297 3.58 53.42 -0.75
C ALA A 297 4.47 52.76 -1.81
N SER A 298 4.69 53.47 -2.92
CA SER A 298 5.67 53.08 -3.92
C SER A 298 7.07 53.02 -3.29
N LEU A 299 7.90 52.07 -3.73
CA LEU A 299 9.33 52.02 -3.38
C LEU A 299 10.07 53.31 -3.74
N SER A 300 9.61 54.01 -4.77
CA SER A 300 10.19 55.28 -5.23
C SER A 300 9.61 56.53 -4.55
N ALA A 301 8.65 56.38 -3.63
CA ALA A 301 8.02 57.52 -2.98
C ALA A 301 9.04 58.27 -2.08
N PRO A 302 9.13 59.60 -2.16
CA PRO A 302 10.01 60.39 -1.29
C PRO A 302 9.61 60.22 0.18
N ARG A 303 10.58 59.99 1.07
CA ARG A 303 10.32 59.77 2.51
C ARG A 303 10.85 60.89 3.41
N ASN A 304 11.78 61.69 2.90
CA ASN A 304 12.52 62.73 3.60
C ASN A 304 11.97 64.15 3.36
N THR A 305 10.80 64.29 2.73
CA THR A 305 10.19 65.59 2.37
C THR A 305 8.71 65.61 2.69
N GLU A 306 8.15 66.80 2.92
CA GLU A 306 6.73 66.99 3.22
C GLU A 306 5.89 66.98 1.92
N ILE A 307 5.16 65.90 1.69
CA ILE A 307 4.29 65.65 0.53
C ILE A 307 2.94 65.04 0.94
N SER A 308 1.85 65.43 0.28
CA SER A 308 0.52 64.89 0.58
C SER A 308 0.43 63.40 0.21
N ALA A 309 -0.14 62.56 1.09
CA ALA A 309 -0.39 61.14 0.84
C ALA A 309 -1.50 60.95 -0.21
N ARG A 310 -1.11 61.02 -1.49
CA ARG A 310 -2.01 60.86 -2.65
C ARG A 310 -1.39 59.96 -3.70
N PRO A 311 -2.20 59.37 -4.60
CA PRO A 311 -1.69 58.51 -5.67
C PRO A 311 -0.64 59.19 -6.55
N GLU A 312 -0.75 60.49 -6.80
CA GLU A 312 0.23 61.23 -7.63
C GLU A 312 1.62 61.29 -7.00
N ASN A 313 1.71 61.16 -5.67
CA ASN A 313 2.94 61.15 -4.90
C ASN A 313 3.40 59.72 -4.56
N GLY A 314 2.73 58.69 -5.09
CA GLY A 314 3.06 57.29 -4.87
C GLY A 314 2.48 56.69 -3.60
N PHE A 315 1.40 57.25 -3.05
CA PHE A 315 0.71 56.72 -1.87
C PHE A 315 -0.73 56.34 -2.20
N TRP A 316 -1.16 55.17 -1.76
CA TRP A 316 -2.55 54.73 -1.83
C TRP A 316 -3.00 54.37 -0.43
N THR A 317 -3.70 55.32 0.19
CA THR A 317 -4.03 55.28 1.60
C THR A 317 -5.53 55.45 1.83
N LEU A 318 -5.99 54.91 2.95
CA LEU A 318 -7.26 55.17 3.59
C LEU A 318 -6.95 55.95 4.85
N CYS A 319 -7.68 57.03 5.09
CA CYS A 319 -7.57 57.78 6.34
C CYS A 319 -8.90 57.82 7.06
N PHE A 320 -8.82 57.83 8.38
CA PHE A 320 -9.95 58.12 9.24
C PHE A 320 -9.57 59.31 10.11
N ARG A 321 -10.30 60.41 9.94
CA ARG A 321 -10.08 61.66 10.67
C ARG A 321 -11.39 62.42 10.79
N ASP A 322 -11.59 63.10 11.91
CA ASP A 322 -12.79 63.91 12.17
C ASP A 322 -14.11 63.12 12.08
N GLY A 323 -14.08 61.80 12.33
CA GLY A 323 -15.26 60.93 12.26
C GLY A 323 -15.65 60.49 10.84
N GLU A 324 -14.84 60.81 9.82
CA GLU A 324 -15.08 60.44 8.43
C GLU A 324 -13.95 59.56 7.87
N PHE A 325 -14.33 58.60 7.03
CA PHE A 325 -13.39 57.86 6.18
C PHE A 325 -13.15 58.66 4.89
N ARG A 326 -11.88 58.87 4.54
CA ARG A 326 -11.47 59.53 3.28
C ARG A 326 -10.37 58.74 2.59
#